data_AF-A0A3P8ZXF8-F1
#
_entry.id   AF-A0A3P8ZXF8-F1
#
_cell.length_a   1.000
_cell.length_b   1.000
_cell.length_c   1.000
_cell.angle_alpha   90.00
_cell.angle_beta   90.00
_cell.angle_gamma   90.00
#
_symmetry.space_group_name_H-M   'P 1'
#
loop_
_entity.id
_entity.type
_entity.pdbx_description
1 polymer ?
#
loop_
_entity_poly.entity_id
_entity_poly.type
_entity_poly.pdbx_seq_one_letter_code
_entity_poly.pdbx_strand_id
1 'polypeptide(L)'
;MAATKLQGFEFWRTTLKGARYVVAPMVDQSELAWRLLSRRHGAELCYTPMMHAQVFVRDANYRRDNLYSEVCPEDRPLITQFCANDPEVFVKACLLAQDHCDAIDLNLGCPQMIAKRGHYGVFLQDEWDLLEKMVTLANEKISVPITCKIRVFSEIERTVQYAQMLEKAGCQLLTVHGRTKDQKGPSTGVASWEHIKAVREAVNIPVFANGNIHHLSDVEQCMKETGVQGVMSAEGNLHNPALFEGRSPPVWEMAEEYLEVVHQHPPCTLSYVRAHLFKLWHHTLQIHQDLREELGKVKNVQGLAEVSRQLKIRCQEEIANGGEKARQGGTLPFPHWICQPYIRPVSKDPVANGNGRLGSEVKTVCHKRSLSQDSDGQIDGLSKNQQKKKARNPYKNFCSEQRQKYIKCEQCGNPKGNKCVFNLCRACCKRKALKEVADCLTHHLMFKTKAEKRKAGVEEGKLDAVPEGRNGTLVNGTATIPTDSQPQTREQGEAQSRSVGGIFPPLGGASTSGRVHMDFHSDVAPLEGAGENPSLLDL
;
A
#
# COMPACT_ATOMS: atom_id res chain seq x y z
N MET A 1 31.63 14.40 -20.96
CA MET A 1 31.05 13.04 -21.05
C MET A 1 30.02 12.92 -19.94
N ALA A 2 28.78 12.52 -20.24
CA ALA A 2 27.85 12.17 -19.17
C ALA A 2 28.48 11.04 -18.34
N ALA A 3 28.42 11.12 -17.01
CA ALA A 3 28.94 10.06 -16.15
C ALA A 3 28.26 8.73 -16.51
N THR A 4 29.05 7.69 -16.74
CA THR A 4 28.52 6.38 -17.09
C THR A 4 27.64 5.85 -15.96
N LYS A 5 26.41 5.47 -16.28
CA LYS A 5 25.47 4.84 -15.35
C LYS A 5 26.05 3.52 -14.84
N LEU A 6 26.36 3.45 -13.55
CA LEU A 6 26.89 2.23 -12.93
C LEU A 6 25.90 1.07 -13.05
N GLN A 7 26.43 -0.16 -13.18
CA GLN A 7 25.62 -1.34 -13.46
C GLN A 7 25.79 -2.43 -12.40
N GLY A 8 24.73 -3.22 -12.18
CA GLY A 8 24.72 -4.42 -11.34
C GLY A 8 25.49 -4.29 -10.02
N PHE A 9 26.49 -5.15 -9.84
CA PHE A 9 27.32 -5.18 -8.63
C PHE A 9 28.20 -3.95 -8.42
N GLU A 10 28.54 -3.19 -9.47
CA GLU A 10 29.26 -1.93 -9.32
C GLU A 10 28.35 -0.83 -8.78
N PHE A 11 27.12 -0.74 -9.30
CA PHE A 11 26.08 0.12 -8.74
C PHE A 11 25.83 -0.18 -7.26
N TRP A 12 25.64 -1.45 -6.89
CA TRP A 12 25.40 -1.82 -5.49
C TRP A 12 26.59 -1.50 -4.58
N ARG A 13 27.83 -1.80 -4.98
CA ARG A 13 29.01 -1.54 -4.16
C ARG A 13 29.31 -0.05 -4.01
N THR A 14 29.18 0.72 -5.09
CA THR A 14 29.61 2.12 -5.12
C THR A 14 28.50 3.07 -4.72
N THR A 15 27.36 3.03 -5.40
CA THR A 15 26.24 3.96 -5.14
C THR A 15 25.47 3.56 -3.90
N LEU A 16 25.14 2.27 -3.75
CA LEU A 16 24.40 1.77 -2.58
C LEU A 16 25.32 1.37 -1.42
N LYS A 17 26.64 1.62 -1.53
CA LYS A 17 27.64 1.38 -0.47
C LYS A 17 27.65 -0.06 0.06
N GLY A 18 27.28 -1.03 -0.78
CA GLY A 18 27.22 -2.44 -0.38
C GLY A 18 26.10 -2.76 0.61
N ALA A 19 25.03 -1.95 0.65
CA ALA A 19 23.94 -2.08 1.61
C ALA A 19 23.34 -3.50 1.67
N ARG A 20 23.15 -3.98 2.90
CA ARG A 20 22.60 -5.26 3.32
C ARG A 20 21.32 -5.08 4.11
N TYR A 21 21.20 -4.00 4.89
CA TYR A 21 20.04 -3.72 5.75
C TYR A 21 19.10 -2.71 5.10
N VAL A 22 17.97 -3.23 4.57
CA VAL A 22 17.10 -2.46 3.67
C VAL A 22 15.71 -2.25 4.29
N VAL A 23 15.26 -0.99 4.32
CA VAL A 23 13.87 -0.65 4.71
C VAL A 23 12.98 -0.69 3.47
N ALA A 24 11.88 -1.44 3.55
CA ALA A 24 10.98 -1.65 2.43
C ALA A 24 10.17 -0.39 2.06
N PRO A 25 9.76 -0.26 0.78
CA PRO A 25 8.75 0.72 0.39
C PRO A 25 7.39 0.34 0.99
N MET A 26 6.82 1.25 1.77
CA MET A 26 5.55 1.07 2.47
C MET A 26 4.69 2.33 2.30
N VAL A 27 3.55 2.19 1.64
CA VAL A 27 2.60 3.30 1.44
C VAL A 27 2.22 3.87 2.81
N ASP A 28 2.36 5.19 2.95
CA ASP A 28 2.09 5.98 4.16
C ASP A 28 2.94 5.60 5.40
N GLN A 29 4.00 4.78 5.22
CA GLN A 29 4.77 4.19 6.31
C GLN A 29 6.28 4.09 6.02
N SER A 30 6.76 4.82 5.02
CA SER A 30 8.19 4.93 4.69
C SER A 30 8.52 6.36 4.26
N GLU A 31 7.81 7.34 4.83
CA GLU A 31 8.11 8.76 4.67
C GLU A 31 9.46 9.12 5.30
N LEU A 32 10.01 10.29 4.94
CA LEU A 32 11.34 10.74 5.38
C LEU A 32 11.61 10.51 6.87
N ALA A 33 10.69 10.91 7.75
CA ALA A 33 10.88 10.79 9.19
C ALA A 33 11.08 9.33 9.63
N TRP A 34 10.35 8.38 9.05
CA TRP A 34 10.52 6.96 9.37
C TRP A 34 11.82 6.38 8.80
N ARG A 35 12.23 6.84 7.60
CA ARG A 35 13.51 6.43 6.99
C ARG A 35 14.69 6.91 7.82
N LEU A 36 14.66 8.17 8.27
CA LEU A 36 15.70 8.73 9.15
C LEU A 36 15.77 8.02 10.51
N LEU A 37 14.63 7.73 11.14
CA LEU A 37 14.60 6.91 12.36
C LEU A 37 15.26 5.54 12.11
N SER A 38 14.89 4.88 11.01
CA SER A 38 15.45 3.57 10.69
C SER A 38 16.95 3.63 10.38
N ARG A 39 17.46 4.73 9.81
CA ARG A 39 18.90 4.98 9.58
C ARG A 39 19.66 5.20 10.88
N ARG A 40 19.07 5.91 11.86
CA ARG A 40 19.62 6.00 13.22
C ARG A 40 19.83 4.61 13.82
N HIS A 41 19.00 3.64 13.40
CA HIS A 41 19.08 2.26 13.84
C HIS A 41 19.55 1.24 12.80
N GLY A 42 20.57 1.59 12.02
CA GLY A 42 21.33 0.64 11.21
C GLY A 42 20.76 0.33 9.83
N ALA A 43 19.66 0.96 9.40
CA ALA A 43 19.25 0.87 8.00
C ALA A 43 20.28 1.54 7.08
N GLU A 44 20.77 0.81 6.09
CA GLU A 44 21.80 1.28 5.16
C GLU A 44 21.16 1.83 3.87
N LEU A 45 20.01 1.27 3.48
CA LEU A 45 19.25 1.66 2.30
C LEU A 45 17.76 1.76 2.63
N CYS A 46 17.13 2.83 2.19
CA CYS A 46 15.69 3.00 2.32
C CYS A 46 15.04 3.23 0.96
N TYR A 47 13.74 2.93 0.90
CA TYR A 47 12.90 3.21 -0.24
C TYR A 47 11.83 4.23 0.14
N THR A 48 11.42 5.07 -0.81
CA THR A 48 10.25 5.94 -0.65
C THR A 48 8.96 5.12 -0.52
N PRO A 49 7.84 5.73 -0.10
CA PRO A 49 6.53 5.14 -0.34
C PRO A 49 6.32 4.90 -1.85
N MET A 50 5.51 3.90 -2.19
CA MET A 50 5.16 3.64 -3.58
C MET A 50 4.30 4.78 -4.13
N MET A 51 4.80 5.47 -5.15
CA MET A 51 4.10 6.57 -5.81
C MET A 51 3.47 6.15 -7.13
N HIS A 52 2.34 6.75 -7.50
CA HIS A 52 1.68 6.44 -8.77
C HIS A 52 2.26 7.29 -9.90
N ALA A 53 2.93 6.69 -10.89
CA ALA A 53 3.65 7.40 -11.96
C ALA A 53 2.75 8.40 -12.72
N GLN A 54 1.56 7.97 -13.15
CA GLN A 54 0.60 8.85 -13.83
C GLN A 54 0.18 10.08 -13.01
N VAL A 55 0.00 9.92 -11.69
CA VAL A 55 -0.37 11.03 -10.80
C VAL A 55 0.83 11.94 -10.60
N PHE A 56 2.02 11.37 -10.41
CA PHE A 56 3.29 12.08 -10.29
C PHE A 56 3.55 12.98 -11.52
N VAL A 57 3.38 12.46 -12.73
CA VAL A 57 3.55 13.26 -13.95
C VAL A 57 2.55 14.42 -14.02
N ARG A 58 1.27 14.17 -13.71
CA ARG A 58 0.19 15.14 -13.92
C ARG A 58 0.08 16.20 -12.81
N ASP A 59 0.38 15.85 -11.57
CA ASP A 59 0.09 16.69 -10.40
C ASP A 59 1.38 17.11 -9.69
N ALA A 60 1.76 18.39 -9.86
CA ALA A 60 2.94 18.96 -9.24
C ALA A 60 2.86 19.04 -7.72
N ASN A 61 1.66 19.19 -7.14
CA ASN A 61 1.49 19.16 -5.68
C ASN A 61 1.74 17.74 -5.16
N TYR A 62 1.18 16.72 -5.83
CA TYR A 62 1.46 15.33 -5.47
C TYR A 62 2.97 15.03 -5.52
N ARG A 63 3.69 15.46 -6.56
CA ARG A 63 5.17 15.30 -6.60
C ARG A 63 5.88 16.00 -5.47
N ARG A 64 5.54 17.27 -5.24
CA ARG A 64 6.17 18.07 -4.18
C ARG A 64 5.98 17.41 -2.82
N ASP A 65 4.75 17.02 -2.53
CA ASP A 65 4.35 16.54 -1.20
C ASP A 65 4.80 15.08 -0.93
N ASN A 66 5.15 14.30 -1.95
CA ASN A 66 5.55 12.88 -1.79
C ASN A 66 7.04 12.61 -2.12
N LEU A 67 7.76 13.55 -2.74
CA LEU A 67 9.19 13.40 -3.01
C LEU A 67 9.98 14.69 -2.76
N TYR A 68 9.64 15.81 -3.41
CA TYR A 68 10.55 16.97 -3.40
C TYR A 68 10.70 17.62 -2.03
N SER A 69 9.64 17.62 -1.21
CA SER A 69 9.68 18.11 0.18
C SER A 69 10.34 17.13 1.15
N GLU A 70 10.61 15.90 0.72
CA GLU A 70 11.27 14.85 1.51
C GLU A 70 12.76 14.68 1.17
N VAL A 71 13.31 15.52 0.29
CA VAL A 71 14.72 15.42 -0.10
C VAL A 71 15.62 15.81 1.07
N CYS A 72 16.46 14.87 1.49
CA CYS A 72 17.31 15.00 2.66
C CYS A 72 18.66 14.31 2.37
N PRO A 73 19.81 15.02 2.40
CA PRO A 73 21.12 14.42 2.16
C PRO A 73 21.46 13.25 3.08
N GLU A 74 21.01 13.32 4.33
CA GLU A 74 21.17 12.30 5.37
C GLU A 74 20.38 11.02 5.06
N ASP A 75 19.40 11.10 4.17
CA ASP A 75 18.55 9.98 3.76
C ASP A 75 19.12 9.20 2.55
N ARG A 76 20.39 9.36 2.21
CA ARG A 76 21.02 8.66 1.06
C ARG A 76 21.95 7.52 1.50
N PRO A 77 21.97 6.37 0.78
CA PRO A 77 21.32 6.14 -0.53
C PRO A 77 19.81 5.90 -0.44
N LEU A 78 19.03 6.49 -1.34
CA LEU A 78 17.56 6.42 -1.41
C LEU A 78 17.09 5.87 -2.76
N ILE A 79 16.14 4.94 -2.75
CA ILE A 79 15.49 4.44 -3.98
C ILE A 79 14.04 4.90 -4.05
N THR A 80 13.68 5.57 -5.14
CA THR A 80 12.32 6.05 -5.38
C THR A 80 11.48 4.98 -6.05
N GLN A 81 10.38 4.54 -5.43
CA GLN A 81 9.52 3.49 -6.01
C GLN A 81 8.27 4.07 -6.70
N PHE A 82 8.03 3.64 -7.94
CA PHE A 82 6.80 3.92 -8.68
C PHE A 82 5.97 2.66 -8.93
N CYS A 83 4.66 2.83 -9.03
CA CYS A 83 3.78 1.93 -9.78
C CYS A 83 3.38 2.58 -11.10
N ALA A 84 3.43 1.79 -12.18
CA ALA A 84 3.14 2.20 -13.54
C ALA A 84 2.65 1.00 -14.36
N ASN A 85 2.08 1.28 -15.53
CA ASN A 85 1.62 0.29 -16.50
C ASN A 85 1.70 0.82 -17.95
N ASP A 86 2.42 1.92 -18.15
CA ASP A 86 2.65 2.54 -19.45
C ASP A 86 4.13 2.98 -19.50
N PRO A 87 4.92 2.52 -20.49
CA PRO A 87 6.35 2.83 -20.59
C PRO A 87 6.66 4.32 -20.64
N GLU A 88 5.88 5.10 -21.41
CA GLU A 88 6.13 6.52 -21.62
C GLU A 88 5.82 7.34 -20.35
N VAL A 89 4.73 7.01 -19.67
CA VAL A 89 4.36 7.62 -18.39
C VAL A 89 5.38 7.25 -17.31
N PHE A 90 5.84 6.01 -17.28
CA PHE A 90 6.88 5.59 -16.34
C PHE A 90 8.16 6.39 -16.54
N VAL A 91 8.68 6.48 -17.77
CA VAL A 91 9.88 7.26 -18.10
C VAL A 91 9.72 8.72 -17.74
N LYS A 92 8.57 9.35 -18.03
CA LYS A 92 8.30 10.73 -17.62
C LYS A 92 8.34 10.92 -16.11
N ALA A 93 7.79 9.98 -15.34
CA ALA A 93 7.88 10.02 -13.88
C ALA A 93 9.33 9.87 -13.42
N CYS A 94 10.09 8.97 -14.05
CA CYS A 94 11.50 8.75 -13.74
C CYS A 94 12.36 9.98 -13.99
N LEU A 95 12.19 10.65 -15.13
CA LEU A 95 12.92 11.87 -15.48
C LEU A 95 12.64 13.02 -14.49
N LEU A 96 11.43 13.08 -13.92
CA LEU A 96 11.05 14.06 -12.90
C LEU A 96 11.59 13.72 -11.50
N ALA A 97 12.08 12.50 -11.27
CA ALA A 97 12.49 12.02 -9.95
C ALA A 97 14.01 11.76 -9.83
N GLN A 98 14.70 11.50 -10.94
CA GLN A 98 16.08 10.99 -10.94
C GLN A 98 17.09 11.86 -10.17
N ASP A 99 16.89 13.18 -10.12
CA ASP A 99 17.80 14.11 -9.41
C ASP A 99 17.59 14.10 -7.89
N HIS A 100 16.56 13.40 -7.40
CA HIS A 100 16.16 13.36 -5.99
C HIS A 100 16.43 12.00 -5.32
N CYS A 101 17.03 11.04 -6.02
CA CYS A 101 17.31 9.69 -5.52
C CYS A 101 18.57 9.10 -6.15
N ASP A 102 18.96 7.90 -5.71
CA ASP A 102 20.15 7.18 -6.21
C ASP A 102 19.79 6.10 -7.25
N ALA A 103 18.53 5.65 -7.24
CA ALA A 103 17.94 4.77 -8.25
C ALA A 103 16.41 4.87 -8.23
N ILE A 104 15.77 4.33 -9.26
CA ILE A 104 14.32 4.28 -9.39
C ILE A 104 13.85 2.83 -9.48
N ASP A 105 12.85 2.48 -8.68
CA ASP A 105 12.30 1.13 -8.59
C ASP A 105 10.91 1.04 -9.22
N LEU A 106 10.67 -0.02 -9.99
CA LEU A 106 9.35 -0.38 -10.48
C LEU A 106 8.69 -1.42 -9.54
N ASN A 107 7.57 -1.04 -8.94
CA ASN A 107 6.77 -1.95 -8.12
C ASN A 107 6.02 -2.97 -9.00
N LEU A 108 6.41 -4.23 -8.87
CA LEU A 108 5.79 -5.39 -9.52
C LEU A 108 5.30 -6.42 -8.49
N GLY A 109 5.09 -5.99 -7.24
CA GLY A 109 4.82 -6.88 -6.11
C GLY A 109 3.58 -6.53 -5.29
N CYS A 110 2.97 -5.35 -5.46
CA CYS A 110 1.81 -4.94 -4.68
C CYS A 110 0.57 -5.79 -5.02
N PRO A 111 -0.01 -6.56 -4.06
CA PRO A 111 -1.15 -7.44 -4.35
C PRO A 111 -2.51 -6.83 -3.96
N GLN A 112 -2.52 -5.54 -3.60
CA GLN A 112 -3.70 -4.85 -3.08
C GLN A 112 -4.76 -4.66 -4.17
N MET A 113 -6.03 -4.59 -3.77
CA MET A 113 -7.14 -4.43 -4.72
C MET A 113 -7.08 -3.11 -5.50
N ILE A 114 -6.44 -2.07 -4.95
CA ILE A 114 -6.21 -0.82 -5.67
C ILE A 114 -5.23 -1.02 -6.84
N ALA A 115 -4.20 -1.85 -6.66
CA ALA A 115 -3.26 -2.23 -7.72
C ALA A 115 -3.94 -3.08 -8.79
N LYS A 116 -4.85 -3.99 -8.41
CA LYS A 116 -5.68 -4.74 -9.37
C LYS A 116 -6.52 -3.80 -10.24
N ARG A 117 -7.17 -2.82 -9.60
CA ARG A 117 -8.06 -1.86 -10.28
C ARG A 117 -7.30 -0.88 -11.16
N GLY A 118 -6.12 -0.46 -10.73
CA GLY A 118 -5.23 0.41 -11.51
C GLY A 118 -4.35 -0.33 -12.50
N HIS A 119 -4.40 -1.67 -12.51
CA HIS A 119 -3.64 -2.53 -13.39
C HIS A 119 -2.12 -2.27 -13.31
N TYR A 120 -1.57 -2.38 -12.10
CA TYR A 120 -0.13 -2.25 -11.82
C TYR A 120 0.28 -3.22 -10.70
N GLY A 121 1.57 -3.24 -10.32
CA GLY A 121 2.06 -4.13 -9.28
C GLY A 121 2.10 -5.58 -9.74
N VAL A 122 1.74 -6.51 -8.86
CA VAL A 122 1.79 -7.96 -9.17
C VAL A 122 0.83 -8.38 -10.29
N PHE A 123 -0.14 -7.54 -10.62
CA PHE A 123 -1.12 -7.81 -11.67
C PHE A 123 -0.56 -7.67 -13.08
N LEU A 124 0.67 -7.15 -13.22
CA LEU A 124 1.43 -7.15 -14.48
C LEU A 124 2.37 -8.36 -14.61
N GLN A 125 2.48 -9.24 -13.59
CA GLN A 125 3.53 -10.28 -13.59
C GLN A 125 3.42 -11.26 -14.78
N ASP A 126 2.24 -11.36 -15.40
CA ASP A 126 1.97 -12.21 -16.57
C ASP A 126 2.20 -11.48 -17.92
N GLU A 127 2.48 -10.16 -17.91
CA GLU A 127 2.57 -9.31 -19.11
C GLU A 127 4.03 -8.95 -19.46
N TRP A 128 4.82 -9.96 -19.78
CA TRP A 128 6.28 -9.81 -19.91
C TRP A 128 6.71 -8.80 -20.98
N ASP A 129 6.03 -8.76 -22.13
CA ASP A 129 6.32 -7.78 -23.19
C ASP A 129 6.16 -6.32 -22.72
N LEU A 130 5.16 -6.05 -21.87
CA LEU A 130 4.94 -4.72 -21.31
C LEU A 130 6.02 -4.39 -20.28
N LEU A 131 6.38 -5.34 -19.43
CA LEU A 131 7.43 -5.18 -18.43
C LEU A 131 8.80 -4.93 -19.07
N GLU A 132 9.16 -5.71 -20.09
CA GLU A 132 10.40 -5.54 -20.85
C GLU A 132 10.47 -4.15 -21.49
N LYS A 133 9.36 -3.68 -22.09
CA LYS A 133 9.28 -2.32 -22.66
C LYS A 133 9.45 -1.23 -21.61
N MET A 134 8.78 -1.36 -20.45
CA MET A 134 8.89 -0.37 -19.37
C MET A 134 10.31 -0.28 -18.81
N VAL A 135 10.93 -1.43 -18.52
CA VAL A 135 12.27 -1.48 -17.92
C VAL A 135 13.34 -1.06 -18.92
N THR A 136 13.29 -1.55 -20.17
CA THR A 136 14.23 -1.19 -21.23
C THR A 136 14.20 0.31 -21.49
N LEU A 137 13.00 0.86 -21.76
CA LEU A 137 12.88 2.29 -22.08
C LEU A 137 13.32 3.18 -20.92
N ALA A 138 12.95 2.83 -19.68
CA ALA A 138 13.39 3.59 -18.52
C ALA A 138 14.93 3.50 -18.34
N ASN A 139 15.51 2.31 -18.50
CA ASN A 139 16.96 2.12 -18.36
C ASN A 139 17.75 2.95 -19.38
N GLU A 140 17.27 3.04 -20.62
CA GLU A 140 17.90 3.81 -21.70
C GLU A 140 17.78 5.34 -21.52
N LYS A 141 16.67 5.83 -20.94
CA LYS A 141 16.33 7.26 -20.96
C LYS A 141 16.79 8.03 -19.73
N ILE A 142 17.00 7.37 -18.58
CA ILE A 142 17.34 8.05 -17.33
C ILE A 142 18.79 7.83 -16.90
N SER A 143 19.34 8.79 -16.16
CA SER A 143 20.73 8.78 -15.71
C SER A 143 20.99 7.84 -14.51
N VAL A 144 19.98 7.54 -13.70
CA VAL A 144 20.09 6.67 -12.51
C VAL A 144 19.66 5.23 -12.79
N PRO A 145 20.22 4.21 -12.10
CA PRO A 145 19.82 2.80 -12.26
C PRO A 145 18.32 2.53 -12.06
N ILE A 146 17.81 1.55 -12.82
CA ILE A 146 16.44 1.01 -12.64
C ILE A 146 16.53 -0.28 -11.82
N THR A 147 15.72 -0.39 -10.78
CA THR A 147 15.54 -1.60 -9.98
C THR A 147 14.11 -2.09 -10.08
N CYS A 148 13.86 -3.34 -9.70
CA CYS A 148 12.50 -3.89 -9.64
C CYS A 148 12.26 -4.60 -8.31
N LYS A 149 11.01 -4.51 -7.82
CA LYS A 149 10.54 -5.31 -6.68
C LYS A 149 9.39 -6.22 -7.08
N ILE A 150 9.62 -7.53 -7.03
CA ILE A 150 8.66 -8.55 -7.49
C ILE A 150 8.06 -9.37 -6.35
N ARG A 151 6.97 -10.07 -6.67
CA ARG A 151 6.49 -11.27 -5.98
C ARG A 151 6.74 -12.49 -6.86
N VAL A 152 6.81 -13.66 -6.24
CA VAL A 152 7.08 -14.93 -6.93
C VAL A 152 5.83 -15.53 -7.57
N PHE A 153 6.00 -16.40 -8.57
CA PHE A 153 4.97 -17.33 -9.02
C PHE A 153 4.83 -18.51 -8.04
N SER A 154 3.87 -19.41 -8.28
CA SER A 154 3.82 -20.69 -7.58
C SER A 154 4.98 -21.61 -7.97
N GLU A 155 5.43 -21.50 -9.23
CA GLU A 155 6.53 -22.28 -9.79
C GLU A 155 7.85 -21.52 -9.67
N ILE A 156 8.89 -22.20 -9.20
CA ILE A 156 10.24 -21.64 -9.06
C ILE A 156 10.80 -21.27 -10.44
N GLU A 157 10.68 -22.17 -11.41
CA GLU A 157 11.24 -22.01 -12.76
C GLU A 157 10.64 -20.79 -13.46
N ARG A 158 9.33 -20.59 -13.31
CA ARG A 158 8.65 -19.42 -13.88
C ARG A 158 9.09 -18.12 -13.22
N THR A 159 9.35 -18.16 -11.91
CA THR A 159 9.91 -17.02 -11.18
C THR A 159 11.32 -16.69 -11.64
N VAL A 160 12.15 -17.71 -11.89
CA VAL A 160 13.51 -17.54 -12.43
C VAL A 160 13.49 -16.91 -13.83
N GLN A 161 12.66 -17.44 -14.74
CA GLN A 161 12.51 -16.88 -16.09
C GLN A 161 12.05 -15.41 -16.06
N TYR A 162 11.12 -15.11 -15.15
CA TYR A 162 10.64 -13.75 -14.94
C TYR A 162 11.76 -12.80 -14.46
N ALA A 163 12.58 -13.25 -13.51
CA ALA A 163 13.73 -12.48 -13.02
C ALA A 163 14.78 -12.24 -14.12
N GLN A 164 15.11 -13.26 -14.92
CA GLN A 164 16.05 -13.16 -16.04
C GLN A 164 15.55 -12.21 -17.13
N MET A 165 14.24 -12.20 -17.40
CA MET A 165 13.64 -11.24 -18.34
C MET A 165 13.84 -9.79 -17.85
N LEU A 166 13.59 -9.52 -16.56
CA LEU A 166 13.78 -8.19 -15.98
C LEU A 166 15.26 -7.76 -16.01
N GLU A 167 16.18 -8.68 -15.68
CA GLU A 167 17.63 -8.45 -15.80
C GLU A 167 18.02 -8.08 -17.23
N LYS A 168 17.62 -8.88 -18.22
CA LYS A 168 17.90 -8.63 -19.64
C LYS A 168 17.35 -7.29 -20.13
N ALA A 169 16.18 -6.89 -19.62
CA ALA A 169 15.56 -5.59 -19.93
C ALA A 169 16.33 -4.40 -19.32
N GLY A 170 17.33 -4.62 -18.46
CA GLY A 170 18.17 -3.58 -17.89
C GLY A 170 17.90 -3.26 -16.42
N CYS A 171 17.18 -4.13 -15.70
CA CYS A 171 17.11 -4.05 -14.23
C CYS A 171 18.53 -4.25 -13.63
N GLN A 172 18.94 -3.37 -12.73
CA GLN A 172 20.29 -3.36 -12.14
C GLN A 172 20.35 -3.95 -10.73
N LEU A 173 19.20 -4.14 -10.09
CA LEU A 173 19.06 -4.80 -8.80
C LEU A 173 17.63 -5.32 -8.66
N LEU A 174 17.45 -6.55 -8.18
CA LEU A 174 16.14 -7.17 -8.03
C LEU A 174 15.81 -7.45 -6.56
N THR A 175 14.69 -6.93 -6.07
CA THR A 175 14.14 -7.32 -4.76
C THR A 175 13.05 -8.37 -4.95
N VAL A 176 13.19 -9.53 -4.30
CA VAL A 176 12.26 -10.66 -4.42
C VAL A 176 11.48 -10.85 -3.11
N HIS A 177 10.18 -10.60 -3.15
CA HIS A 177 9.29 -11.03 -2.07
C HIS A 177 8.87 -12.48 -2.30
N GLY A 178 9.34 -13.40 -1.45
CA GLY A 178 9.08 -14.85 -1.56
C GLY A 178 7.62 -15.30 -1.36
N ARG A 179 6.64 -14.41 -1.53
CA ARG A 179 5.21 -14.73 -1.46
C ARG A 179 4.55 -14.52 -2.81
N THR A 180 3.60 -15.39 -3.16
CA THR A 180 2.78 -15.26 -4.36
C THR A 180 1.78 -14.10 -4.25
N LYS A 181 1.11 -13.75 -5.37
CA LYS A 181 0.07 -12.70 -5.38
C LYS A 181 -1.12 -12.98 -4.45
N ASP A 182 -1.39 -14.26 -4.19
CA ASP A 182 -2.54 -14.71 -3.39
C ASP A 182 -2.20 -14.83 -1.90
N GLN A 183 -0.91 -14.92 -1.57
CA GLN A 183 -0.41 -14.90 -0.19
C GLN A 183 -0.45 -13.49 0.42
N LYS A 184 -1.66 -13.05 0.82
CA LYS A 184 -1.92 -11.73 1.42
C LYS A 184 -2.99 -11.77 2.50
N GLY A 185 -3.00 -10.75 3.36
CA GLY A 185 -4.03 -10.62 4.40
C GLY A 185 -4.04 -11.83 5.34
N PRO A 186 -5.22 -12.44 5.62
CA PRO A 186 -5.31 -13.65 6.43
C PRO A 186 -4.57 -14.87 5.87
N SER A 187 -4.37 -14.92 4.55
CA SER A 187 -3.69 -16.01 3.83
C SER A 187 -2.22 -15.72 3.56
N THR A 188 -1.57 -14.86 4.38
CA THR A 188 -0.21 -14.40 4.09
C THR A 188 0.83 -15.51 4.03
N GLY A 189 0.70 -16.56 4.85
CA GLY A 189 1.66 -17.67 4.91
C GLY A 189 3.13 -17.26 5.15
N VAL A 190 4.02 -18.22 4.94
CA VAL A 190 5.48 -18.05 5.00
C VAL A 190 6.01 -17.71 3.60
N ALA A 191 6.99 -16.83 3.53
CA ALA A 191 7.72 -16.50 2.31
C ALA A 191 8.71 -17.63 1.98
N SER A 192 8.69 -18.11 0.74
CA SER A 192 9.62 -19.14 0.26
C SER A 192 10.99 -18.52 -0.01
N TRP A 193 11.95 -18.84 0.85
CA TRP A 193 13.36 -18.52 0.62
C TRP A 193 13.99 -19.40 -0.47
N GLU A 194 13.40 -20.56 -0.78
CA GLU A 194 13.80 -21.41 -1.91
C GLU A 194 13.61 -20.68 -3.25
N HIS A 195 12.48 -19.99 -3.46
CA HIS A 195 12.29 -19.17 -4.65
C HIS A 195 13.32 -18.05 -4.74
N ILE A 196 13.62 -17.39 -3.61
CA ILE A 196 14.58 -16.29 -3.56
C ILE A 196 15.99 -16.81 -3.89
N LYS A 197 16.39 -17.95 -3.32
CA LYS A 197 17.66 -18.62 -3.61
C LYS A 197 17.79 -18.96 -5.08
N ALA A 198 16.77 -19.61 -5.67
CA ALA A 198 16.78 -19.98 -7.08
C ALA A 198 16.91 -18.75 -8.00
N VAL A 199 16.23 -17.65 -7.68
CA VAL A 199 16.40 -16.39 -8.42
C VAL A 199 17.82 -15.85 -8.25
N ARG A 200 18.35 -15.81 -7.02
CA ARG A 200 19.71 -15.33 -6.76
C ARG A 200 20.75 -16.12 -7.55
N GLU A 201 20.63 -17.44 -7.63
CA GLU A 201 21.55 -18.30 -8.38
C GLU A 201 21.46 -18.11 -9.91
N ALA A 202 20.33 -17.62 -10.42
CA ALA A 202 20.04 -17.56 -11.85
C ALA A 202 20.31 -16.20 -12.53
N VAL A 203 20.53 -15.12 -11.75
CA VAL A 203 20.79 -13.75 -12.25
C VAL A 203 22.17 -13.24 -11.85
N ASN A 204 22.74 -12.35 -12.67
CA ASN A 204 24.08 -11.76 -12.50
C ASN A 204 24.06 -10.36 -11.86
N ILE A 205 22.88 -9.84 -11.52
CA ILE A 205 22.69 -8.62 -10.74
C ILE A 205 22.51 -8.92 -9.23
N PRO A 206 22.74 -7.94 -8.34
CA PRO A 206 22.42 -8.07 -6.92
C PRO A 206 20.94 -8.39 -6.69
N VAL A 207 20.69 -9.30 -5.75
CA VAL A 207 19.35 -9.67 -5.30
C VAL A 207 19.16 -9.32 -3.84
N PHE A 208 18.03 -8.72 -3.50
CA PHE A 208 17.58 -8.52 -2.12
C PHE A 208 16.41 -9.45 -1.79
N ALA A 209 16.47 -10.11 -0.64
CA ALA A 209 15.37 -10.92 -0.12
C ALA A 209 14.33 -10.06 0.62
N ASN A 210 13.05 -10.43 0.53
CA ASN A 210 11.99 -9.82 1.33
C ASN A 210 10.94 -10.84 1.77
N GLY A 211 10.45 -10.69 2.99
CA GLY A 211 9.36 -11.50 3.56
C GLY A 211 9.81 -12.35 4.75
N ASN A 212 9.01 -12.33 5.82
CA ASN A 212 9.29 -13.01 7.09
C ASN A 212 10.59 -12.57 7.80
N ILE A 213 10.95 -11.28 7.69
CA ILE A 213 12.12 -10.69 8.37
C ILE A 213 11.62 -9.83 9.54
N HIS A 214 11.75 -10.35 10.75
CA HIS A 214 11.20 -9.78 11.98
C HIS A 214 12.28 -9.43 13.02
N HIS A 215 13.43 -10.07 12.93
CA HIS A 215 14.59 -9.86 13.80
C HIS A 215 15.89 -9.81 12.99
N LEU A 216 16.99 -9.34 13.61
CA LEU A 216 18.32 -9.38 12.99
C LEU A 216 18.75 -10.82 12.65
N SER A 217 18.43 -11.80 13.50
CA SER A 217 18.70 -13.21 13.24
C SER A 217 18.04 -13.71 11.96
N ASP A 218 16.84 -13.22 11.63
CA ASP A 218 16.15 -13.59 10.37
C ASP A 218 16.92 -13.03 9.17
N VAL A 219 17.53 -11.85 9.30
CA VAL A 219 18.38 -11.24 8.26
C VAL A 219 19.59 -12.14 8.02
N GLU A 220 20.33 -12.47 9.07
CA GLU A 220 21.53 -13.30 9.00
C GLU A 220 21.24 -14.68 8.42
N GLN A 221 20.16 -15.32 8.89
CA GLN A 221 19.73 -16.62 8.40
C GLN A 221 19.30 -16.56 6.92
N CYS A 222 18.51 -15.55 6.55
CA CYS A 222 18.07 -15.37 5.17
C CYS A 222 19.26 -15.18 4.22
N MET A 223 20.23 -14.33 4.57
CA MET A 223 21.44 -14.13 3.78
C MET A 223 22.25 -15.42 3.64
N LYS A 224 22.43 -16.17 4.75
CA LYS A 224 23.18 -17.43 4.76
C LYS A 224 22.52 -18.49 3.87
N GLU A 225 21.20 -18.62 3.91
CA GLU A 225 20.48 -19.67 3.18
C GLU A 225 20.33 -19.36 1.69
N THR A 226 20.14 -18.08 1.34
CA THR A 226 19.79 -17.67 -0.03
C THR A 226 20.96 -17.07 -0.83
N GLY A 227 22.04 -16.64 -0.17
CA GLY A 227 23.19 -16.01 -0.82
C GLY A 227 22.91 -14.62 -1.40
N VAL A 228 21.82 -13.97 -0.98
CA VAL A 228 21.44 -12.61 -1.40
C VAL A 228 22.41 -11.55 -0.86
N GLN A 229 22.47 -10.40 -1.54
CA GLN A 229 23.36 -9.30 -1.18
C GLN A 229 22.81 -8.45 -0.04
N GLY A 230 21.50 -8.52 0.21
CA GLY A 230 20.84 -7.77 1.26
C GLY A 230 19.43 -8.29 1.54
N VAL A 231 18.87 -7.83 2.66
CA VAL A 231 17.58 -8.26 3.16
C VAL A 231 16.74 -7.03 3.49
N MET A 232 15.51 -7.05 3.00
CA MET A 232 14.55 -5.99 3.15
C MET A 232 13.49 -6.36 4.21
N SER A 233 13.35 -5.51 5.23
CA SER A 233 12.29 -5.61 6.24
C SER A 233 11.21 -4.55 6.03
N ALA A 234 9.96 -4.93 6.30
CA ALA A 234 8.78 -4.06 6.20
C ALA A 234 8.05 -4.03 7.56
N GLU A 235 7.09 -4.94 7.75
CA GLU A 235 6.32 -5.05 9.00
C GLU A 235 7.20 -5.29 10.23
N GLY A 236 8.33 -6.01 10.11
CA GLY A 236 9.28 -6.16 11.23
C GLY A 236 9.82 -4.81 11.71
N ASN A 237 10.33 -4.00 10.79
CA ASN A 237 10.83 -2.65 11.07
C ASN A 237 9.73 -1.72 11.63
N LEU A 238 8.48 -1.80 11.16
CA LEU A 238 7.35 -1.00 11.69
C LEU A 238 6.99 -1.30 13.15
N HIS A 239 7.31 -2.49 13.66
CA HIS A 239 7.09 -2.83 15.07
C HIS A 239 8.36 -2.68 15.92
N ASN A 240 9.53 -2.67 15.26
CA ASN A 240 10.82 -2.45 15.89
C ASN A 240 11.77 -1.73 14.92
N PRO A 241 11.88 -0.39 14.98
CA PRO A 241 12.83 0.37 14.17
C PRO A 241 14.28 -0.05 14.40
N ALA A 242 14.61 -0.52 15.62
CA ALA A 242 15.92 -1.02 16.01
C ALA A 242 16.24 -2.46 15.55
N LEU A 243 15.45 -3.01 14.62
CA LEU A 243 15.62 -4.36 14.09
C LEU A 243 17.04 -4.61 13.57
N PHE A 244 17.64 -3.67 12.84
CA PHE A 244 18.97 -3.86 12.23
C PHE A 244 20.13 -3.66 13.23
N GLU A 245 19.89 -3.06 14.38
CA GLU A 245 20.83 -3.06 15.51
C GLU A 245 20.77 -4.35 16.34
N GLY A 246 19.75 -5.18 16.13
CA GLY A 246 19.50 -6.37 16.94
C GLY A 246 18.94 -6.09 18.33
N ARG A 247 18.51 -4.85 18.62
CA ARG A 247 17.91 -4.47 19.90
C ARG A 247 16.39 -4.63 19.88
N SER A 248 15.82 -4.81 21.07
CA SER A 248 14.37 -4.73 21.31
C SER A 248 14.12 -3.70 22.43
N PRO A 249 14.19 -2.40 22.12
CA PRO A 249 14.04 -1.34 23.12
C PRO A 249 12.60 -1.22 23.62
N PRO A 250 12.36 -0.48 24.71
CA PRO A 250 11.01 -0.09 25.08
C PRO A 250 10.31 0.72 24.00
N VAL A 251 9.02 0.47 23.79
CA VAL A 251 8.28 1.05 22.68
C VAL A 251 8.12 2.58 22.77
N TRP A 252 8.29 3.18 23.95
CA TRP A 252 8.28 4.64 24.09
C TRP A 252 9.61 5.28 23.68
N GLU A 253 10.75 4.58 23.79
CA GLU A 253 12.06 5.07 23.36
C GLU A 253 12.02 5.38 21.86
N MET A 254 11.61 4.38 21.07
CA MET A 254 11.45 4.52 19.62
C MET A 254 10.38 5.55 19.23
N ALA A 255 9.34 5.71 20.05
CA ALA A 255 8.30 6.70 19.78
C ALA A 255 8.77 8.13 20.05
N GLU A 256 9.53 8.34 21.13
CA GLU A 256 10.13 9.62 21.49
C GLU A 256 11.14 10.04 20.41
N GLU A 257 12.03 9.15 19.98
CA GLU A 257 12.96 9.40 18.88
C GLU A 257 12.23 9.70 17.56
N TYR A 258 11.20 8.92 17.22
CA TYR A 258 10.42 9.18 16.01
C TYR A 258 9.73 10.55 16.04
N LEU A 259 9.13 10.93 17.16
CA LEU A 259 8.48 12.23 17.33
C LEU A 259 9.49 13.38 17.28
N GLU A 260 10.71 13.18 17.78
CA GLU A 260 11.81 14.14 17.62
C GLU A 260 12.18 14.33 16.14
N VAL A 261 12.35 13.24 15.39
CA VAL A 261 12.64 13.29 13.94
C VAL A 261 11.51 14.00 13.18
N VAL A 262 10.25 13.70 13.52
CA VAL A 262 9.06 14.37 12.96
C VAL A 262 9.09 15.89 13.22
N HIS A 263 9.59 16.30 14.39
CA HIS A 263 9.74 17.72 14.74
C HIS A 263 10.88 18.39 13.96
N GLN A 264 12.01 17.69 13.78
CA GLN A 264 13.20 18.18 13.09
C GLN A 264 13.02 18.28 11.56
N HIS A 265 12.20 17.41 10.97
CA HIS A 265 12.03 17.29 9.51
C HIS A 265 10.56 17.47 9.05
N PRO A 266 9.96 18.67 9.20
CA PRO A 266 8.65 18.95 8.63
C PRO A 266 8.72 19.10 7.09
N PRO A 267 7.64 18.81 6.35
CA PRO A 267 6.32 18.40 6.83
C PRO A 267 6.21 16.88 7.02
N CYS A 268 5.54 16.44 8.09
CA CYS A 268 5.08 15.06 8.23
C CYS A 268 3.57 15.03 8.47
N THR A 269 2.86 14.21 7.69
CA THR A 269 1.41 14.14 7.79
C THR A 269 1.02 13.43 9.09
N LEU A 270 0.15 14.06 9.89
CA LEU A 270 -0.30 13.52 11.18
C LEU A 270 -0.90 12.10 11.09
N SER A 271 -1.49 11.72 9.94
CA SER A 271 -1.98 10.35 9.72
C SER A 271 -0.85 9.33 9.71
N TYR A 272 0.32 9.67 9.16
CA TYR A 272 1.50 8.79 9.12
C TYR A 272 2.02 8.61 10.53
N VAL A 273 2.26 9.73 11.24
CA VAL A 273 2.74 9.70 12.63
C VAL A 273 1.85 8.83 13.51
N ARG A 274 0.53 9.03 13.45
CA ARG A 274 -0.42 8.21 14.21
C ARG A 274 -0.41 6.73 13.81
N ALA A 275 -0.30 6.43 12.51
CA ALA A 275 -0.26 5.05 12.03
C ALA A 275 0.97 4.31 12.55
N HIS A 276 2.14 4.96 12.56
CA HIS A 276 3.37 4.44 13.14
C HIS A 276 3.25 4.18 14.64
N LEU A 277 2.70 5.11 15.41
CA LEU A 277 2.46 4.92 16.84
C LEU A 277 1.49 3.74 17.11
N PHE A 278 0.47 3.54 16.27
CA PHE A 278 -0.40 2.36 16.37
C PHE A 278 0.32 1.03 16.10
N LYS A 279 1.36 1.03 15.26
CA LYS A 279 2.17 -0.14 14.94
C LYS A 279 3.17 -0.44 16.05
N LEU A 280 3.94 0.58 16.43
CA LEU A 280 4.96 0.50 17.47
C LEU A 280 4.36 0.06 18.82
N TRP A 281 3.20 0.61 19.18
CA TRP A 281 2.50 0.29 20.43
C TRP A 281 1.43 -0.79 20.27
N HIS A 282 1.47 -1.61 19.21
CA HIS A 282 0.37 -2.53 18.88
C HIS A 282 -0.08 -3.38 20.08
N HIS A 283 0.87 -3.98 20.79
CA HIS A 283 0.65 -4.84 21.95
C HIS A 283 0.26 -4.04 23.19
N THR A 284 0.99 -2.96 23.48
CA THR A 284 0.73 -2.05 24.60
C THR A 284 -0.68 -1.46 24.57
N LEU A 285 -1.17 -1.09 23.38
CA LEU A 285 -2.52 -0.55 23.17
C LEU A 285 -3.64 -1.59 23.27
N GLN A 286 -3.34 -2.90 23.31
CA GLN A 286 -4.35 -3.92 23.65
C GLN A 286 -4.63 -3.93 25.16
N ILE A 287 -3.63 -3.58 25.97
CA ILE A 287 -3.72 -3.47 27.42
C ILE A 287 -4.32 -2.11 27.80
N HIS A 288 -3.75 -1.02 27.29
CA HIS A 288 -4.21 0.35 27.54
C HIS A 288 -5.20 0.82 26.46
N GLN A 289 -6.41 0.26 26.47
CA GLN A 289 -7.44 0.56 25.46
C GLN A 289 -7.91 2.02 25.49
N ASP A 290 -7.85 2.68 26.64
CA ASP A 290 -8.17 4.10 26.77
C ASP A 290 -7.16 4.98 26.01
N LEU A 291 -5.85 4.70 26.12
CA LEU A 291 -4.82 5.37 25.34
C LEU A 291 -4.97 5.09 23.84
N ARG A 292 -5.43 3.89 23.47
CA ARG A 292 -5.73 3.55 22.06
C ARG A 292 -6.83 4.44 21.50
N GLU A 293 -7.89 4.68 22.26
CA GLU A 293 -8.96 5.58 21.86
C GLU A 293 -8.48 7.04 21.79
N GLU A 294 -7.67 7.47 22.76
CA GLU A 294 -7.12 8.81 22.81
C GLU A 294 -6.22 9.09 21.60
N LEU A 295 -5.30 8.18 21.29
CA LEU A 295 -4.43 8.23 20.11
C LEU A 295 -5.25 8.42 18.81
N GLY A 296 -6.40 7.76 18.74
CA GLY A 296 -7.34 7.89 17.62
C GLY A 296 -8.03 9.26 17.51
N LYS A 297 -8.15 10.01 18.61
CA LYS A 297 -8.86 11.29 18.70
C LYS A 297 -7.95 12.51 18.56
N VAL A 298 -6.66 12.39 18.92
CA VAL A 298 -5.67 13.46 18.87
C VAL A 298 -5.55 14.09 17.47
N LYS A 299 -5.41 15.42 17.40
CA LYS A 299 -5.43 16.22 16.17
C LYS A 299 -4.15 16.99 15.84
N ASN A 300 -3.10 16.85 16.66
CA ASN A 300 -1.81 17.50 16.45
C ASN A 300 -0.67 16.64 17.02
N VAL A 301 0.57 16.94 16.66
CA VAL A 301 1.75 16.16 17.08
C VAL A 301 2.00 16.27 18.58
N GLN A 302 1.75 17.44 19.19
CA GLN A 302 1.89 17.65 20.63
C GLN A 302 1.00 16.70 21.45
N GLY A 303 -0.26 16.51 21.03
CA GLY A 303 -1.15 15.55 21.66
C GLY A 303 -0.68 14.10 21.47
N LEU A 304 0.00 13.77 20.37
CA LEU A 304 0.58 12.42 20.18
C LEU A 304 1.74 12.19 21.15
N ALA A 305 2.57 13.23 21.37
CA ALA A 305 3.63 13.21 22.35
C ALA A 305 3.10 13.07 23.79
N GLU A 306 1.98 13.72 24.12
CA GLU A 306 1.35 13.55 25.42
C GLU A 306 0.83 12.12 25.64
N VAL A 307 0.20 11.50 24.62
CA VAL A 307 -0.18 10.08 24.69
C VAL A 307 1.05 9.18 24.87
N SER A 308 2.16 9.47 24.18
CA SER A 308 3.44 8.77 24.38
C SER A 308 3.93 8.85 25.83
N ARG A 309 3.89 10.05 26.41
CA ARG A 309 4.29 10.31 27.80
C ARG A 309 3.43 9.54 28.80
N GLN A 310 2.11 9.54 28.61
CA GLN A 310 1.18 8.79 29.45
C GLN A 310 1.41 7.27 29.35
N LEU A 311 1.63 6.76 28.14
CA LEU A 311 1.97 5.36 27.90
C LEU A 311 3.25 4.97 28.64
N LYS A 312 4.31 5.77 28.51
CA LYS A 312 5.60 5.56 29.20
C LYS A 312 5.44 5.48 30.71
N ILE A 313 4.74 6.43 31.32
CA ILE A 313 4.51 6.46 32.77
C ILE A 313 3.82 5.18 33.24
N ARG A 314 2.73 4.78 32.57
CA ARG A 314 1.99 3.56 32.94
C ARG A 314 2.84 2.30 32.82
N CYS A 315 3.61 2.17 31.76
CA CYS A 315 4.52 1.03 31.62
C CYS A 315 5.63 1.05 32.68
N GLN A 316 6.16 2.22 33.05
CA GLN A 316 7.16 2.35 34.12
C GLN A 316 6.57 2.00 35.50
N GLU A 317 5.33 2.39 35.78
CA GLU A 317 4.60 1.99 36.99
C GLU A 317 4.39 0.46 37.02
N GLU A 318 4.01 -0.16 35.90
CA GLU A 318 3.90 -1.62 35.80
C GLU A 318 5.24 -2.32 36.07
N ILE A 319 6.35 -1.80 35.53
CA ILE A 319 7.70 -2.30 35.79
C ILE A 319 8.04 -2.20 37.29
N ALA A 320 7.83 -1.02 37.89
CA ALA A 320 8.11 -0.77 39.31
C ALA A 320 7.29 -1.69 40.25
N ASN A 321 6.06 -2.03 39.85
CA ASN A 321 5.17 -2.93 40.60
C ASN A 321 5.50 -4.42 40.39
N GLY A 322 6.63 -4.76 39.78
CA GLY A 322 7.08 -6.14 39.58
C GLY A 322 6.49 -6.81 38.34
N GLY A 323 6.15 -6.03 37.30
CA GLY A 323 5.55 -6.50 36.04
C GLY A 323 6.32 -7.62 35.33
N GLU A 324 7.59 -7.83 35.64
CA GLU A 324 8.36 -9.00 35.16
C GLU A 324 7.80 -10.35 35.68
N LYS A 325 7.12 -10.37 36.83
CA LYS A 325 6.45 -11.57 37.36
C LYS A 325 5.16 -11.92 36.60
N ALA A 326 4.64 -11.04 35.75
CA ALA A 326 3.49 -11.28 34.88
C ALA A 326 3.83 -12.17 33.64
N ARG A 327 5.07 -12.68 33.55
CA ARG A 327 5.48 -13.69 32.55
C ARG A 327 4.61 -14.96 32.54
N GLN A 328 3.94 -15.30 33.63
CA GLN A 328 3.33 -16.63 33.81
C GLN A 328 1.96 -16.85 33.15
N GLY A 329 1.47 -15.94 32.28
CA GLY A 329 0.19 -16.14 31.59
C GLY A 329 0.02 -15.47 30.23
N GLY A 330 1.03 -14.75 29.71
CA GLY A 330 0.96 -14.04 28.44
C GLY A 330 1.42 -14.88 27.25
N THR A 331 0.83 -14.66 26.07
CA THR A 331 1.24 -15.33 24.82
C THR A 331 2.41 -14.64 24.09
N LEU A 332 2.91 -13.52 24.62
CA LEU A 332 3.97 -12.71 24.00
C LEU A 332 5.36 -13.14 24.48
N PRO A 333 6.39 -13.15 23.61
CA PRO A 333 7.76 -13.47 23.98
C PRO A 333 8.42 -12.42 24.88
N PHE A 334 8.02 -11.16 24.76
CA PHE A 334 8.50 -10.06 25.60
C PHE A 334 7.32 -9.33 26.27
N PRO A 335 7.56 -8.61 27.39
CA PRO A 335 6.55 -7.71 27.95
C PRO A 335 5.98 -6.77 26.89
N HIS A 336 4.70 -6.41 27.02
CA HIS A 336 3.96 -5.68 25.97
C HIS A 336 4.56 -4.30 25.64
N TRP A 337 5.38 -3.75 26.52
CA TRP A 337 6.10 -2.50 26.35
C TRP A 337 7.47 -2.61 25.69
N ILE A 338 7.91 -3.81 25.31
CA ILE A 338 9.13 -4.04 24.55
C ILE A 338 8.78 -4.19 23.07
N CYS A 339 9.53 -3.51 22.20
CA CYS A 339 9.42 -3.64 20.74
C CYS A 339 9.55 -5.10 20.34
N GLN A 340 8.50 -5.64 19.73
CA GLN A 340 8.46 -7.04 19.31
C GLN A 340 7.53 -7.20 18.11
N PRO A 341 7.78 -8.19 17.23
CA PRO A 341 6.99 -8.35 16.02
C PRO A 341 5.52 -8.63 16.30
N TYR A 342 4.67 -8.22 15.36
CA TYR A 342 3.30 -8.70 15.30
C TYR A 342 3.18 -9.83 14.28
N ILE A 343 2.95 -11.05 14.79
CA ILE A 343 2.63 -12.20 13.97
C ILE A 343 1.11 -12.27 13.82
N ARG A 344 0.63 -12.13 12.59
CA ARG A 344 -0.80 -12.26 12.30
C ARG A 344 -1.27 -13.68 12.64
N PRO A 345 -2.31 -13.85 13.46
CA PRO A 345 -2.90 -15.16 13.70
C PRO A 345 -3.35 -15.79 12.38
N VAL A 346 -3.04 -17.08 12.19
CA VAL A 346 -3.55 -17.84 11.05
C VAL A 346 -5.07 -17.85 11.14
N SER A 347 -5.76 -17.61 10.01
CA SER A 347 -7.21 -17.79 9.97
C SER A 347 -7.50 -19.23 10.38
N LYS A 348 -8.28 -19.42 11.46
CA LYS A 348 -8.78 -20.76 11.78
C LYS A 348 -9.49 -21.29 10.54
N ASP A 349 -9.12 -22.49 10.10
CA ASP A 349 -9.94 -23.21 9.14
C ASP A 349 -11.36 -23.25 9.70
N PRO A 350 -12.40 -23.12 8.85
CA PRO A 350 -13.76 -23.35 9.31
C PRO A 350 -13.78 -24.77 9.90
N VAL A 351 -13.88 -24.84 11.23
CA VAL A 351 -14.02 -26.10 11.96
C VAL A 351 -15.12 -26.87 11.25
N ALA A 352 -14.75 -28.01 10.67
CA ALA A 352 -15.69 -28.92 10.09
C ALA A 352 -16.55 -29.47 11.24
N ASN A 353 -17.61 -28.75 11.59
CA ASN A 353 -18.75 -29.38 12.22
C ASN A 353 -19.25 -30.39 11.20
N GLY A 354 -18.98 -31.66 11.46
CA GLY A 354 -19.41 -32.79 10.67
C GLY A 354 -20.91 -32.70 10.44
N ASN A 355 -21.28 -32.25 9.23
CA ASN A 355 -22.38 -32.77 8.45
C ASN A 355 -22.31 -32.11 7.08
N GLY A 356 -21.88 -32.91 6.10
CA GLY A 356 -21.69 -32.46 4.73
C GLY A 356 -22.99 -32.01 4.07
N ARG A 357 -22.89 -30.92 3.32
CA ARG A 357 -23.38 -30.80 1.94
C ARG A 357 -22.76 -29.54 1.32
N LEU A 358 -22.09 -29.75 0.18
CA LEU A 358 -21.43 -28.72 -0.62
C LEU A 358 -22.42 -27.62 -1.04
N GLY A 359 -21.99 -26.36 -0.93
CA GLY A 359 -22.65 -25.20 -1.50
C GLY A 359 -21.71 -24.00 -1.48
N SER A 360 -21.15 -23.65 -2.65
CA SER A 360 -20.31 -22.48 -2.83
C SER A 360 -21.12 -21.19 -2.67
N GLU A 361 -20.73 -20.30 -1.75
CA GLU A 361 -21.25 -18.93 -1.72
C GLU A 361 -20.10 -17.91 -1.77
N VAL A 362 -19.97 -17.32 -2.95
CA VAL A 362 -19.17 -16.12 -3.26
C VAL A 362 -19.73 -14.94 -2.46
N LYS A 363 -18.96 -14.37 -1.53
CA LYS A 363 -19.32 -13.11 -0.88
C LYS A 363 -18.98 -11.93 -1.79
N THR A 364 -20.02 -11.32 -2.34
CA THR A 364 -19.99 -10.09 -3.14
C THR A 364 -19.45 -8.92 -2.33
N VAL A 365 -18.36 -8.32 -2.81
CA VAL A 365 -17.73 -7.11 -2.26
C VAL A 365 -18.51 -5.87 -2.71
N CYS A 366 -18.81 -4.99 -1.75
CA CYS A 366 -19.50 -3.72 -1.94
C CYS A 366 -18.66 -2.75 -2.80
N HIS A 367 -19.20 -2.34 -3.96
CA HIS A 367 -18.62 -1.31 -4.81
C HIS A 367 -18.74 0.09 -4.18
N LYS A 368 -17.60 0.75 -3.90
CA LYS A 368 -17.51 2.21 -3.81
C LYS A 368 -17.08 2.76 -5.18
N ARG A 369 -17.96 3.56 -5.80
CA ARG A 369 -17.76 4.23 -7.10
C ARG A 369 -16.77 5.40 -7.01
N SER A 370 -16.07 5.58 -8.13
CA SER A 370 -15.07 6.59 -8.49
C SER A 370 -15.67 7.98 -8.77
N LEU A 371 -14.75 8.96 -8.82
CA LEU A 371 -14.91 10.41 -8.95
C LEU A 371 -15.29 10.89 -10.37
N SER A 372 -15.87 12.09 -10.45
CA SER A 372 -15.61 13.04 -11.55
C SER A 372 -15.81 14.51 -11.13
N GLN A 373 -14.78 15.28 -11.47
CA GLN A 373 -14.58 16.68 -11.90
C GLN A 373 -15.49 17.89 -11.53
N ASP A 374 -14.77 18.95 -11.13
CA ASP A 374 -14.77 20.38 -11.52
C ASP A 374 -15.73 21.47 -10.99
N SER A 375 -15.04 22.59 -10.69
CA SER A 375 -15.30 24.05 -10.66
C SER A 375 -16.40 24.76 -9.83
N ASP A 376 -15.93 25.83 -9.18
CA ASP A 376 -16.49 27.15 -8.85
C ASP A 376 -17.73 27.38 -7.96
N GLY A 377 -17.64 28.48 -7.18
CA GLY A 377 -18.76 29.30 -6.71
C GLY A 377 -19.30 29.01 -5.31
N GLN A 378 -18.86 29.78 -4.31
CA GLN A 378 -19.47 29.86 -2.98
C GLN A 378 -20.60 30.89 -2.97
N ILE A 379 -21.88 30.49 -2.99
CA ILE A 379 -23.03 31.23 -2.39
C ILE A 379 -24.13 30.22 -2.04
N ASP A 380 -24.03 29.55 -0.89
CA ASP A 380 -25.16 29.03 -0.10
C ASP A 380 -24.57 28.32 1.12
N GLY A 381 -25.10 28.57 2.33
CA GLY A 381 -24.61 28.00 3.60
C GLY A 381 -24.73 26.47 3.76
N LEU A 382 -24.73 25.72 2.67
CA LEU A 382 -24.76 24.26 2.59
C LEU A 382 -23.38 23.73 2.21
N SER A 383 -22.92 22.66 2.86
CA SER A 383 -21.64 22.02 2.51
C SER A 383 -21.64 21.48 1.06
N LYS A 384 -20.47 21.37 0.43
CA LYS A 384 -20.30 20.80 -0.93
C LYS A 384 -20.99 19.44 -1.10
N ASN A 385 -21.07 18.64 -0.04
CA ASN A 385 -21.78 17.35 -0.04
C ASN A 385 -23.31 17.48 0.01
N GLN A 386 -23.84 18.50 0.70
CA GLN A 386 -25.28 18.78 0.72
C GLN A 386 -25.72 19.39 -0.61
N GLN A 387 -24.94 20.31 -1.17
CA GLN A 387 -25.16 20.87 -2.51
C GLN A 387 -25.19 19.77 -3.58
N LYS A 388 -24.20 18.86 -3.61
CA LYS A 388 -24.20 17.70 -4.52
C LYS A 388 -25.41 16.77 -4.34
N LYS A 389 -25.97 16.67 -3.12
CA LYS A 389 -27.16 15.86 -2.84
C LYS A 389 -28.46 16.56 -3.21
N LYS A 390 -28.53 17.90 -3.13
CA LYS A 390 -29.66 18.73 -3.59
C LYS A 390 -29.69 18.84 -5.11
N ALA A 391 -28.54 18.97 -5.76
CA ALA A 391 -28.42 18.94 -7.22
C ALA A 391 -28.94 17.62 -7.83
N ARG A 392 -28.73 16.49 -7.13
CA ARG A 392 -29.25 15.17 -7.53
C ARG A 392 -30.72 14.95 -7.18
N ASN A 393 -31.29 15.73 -6.26
CA ASN A 393 -32.69 15.69 -5.89
C ASN A 393 -33.10 17.08 -5.36
N PRO A 394 -33.70 17.93 -6.21
CA PRO A 394 -34.02 19.32 -5.89
C PRO A 394 -34.95 19.47 -4.68
N TYR A 395 -35.77 18.45 -4.40
CA TYR A 395 -36.72 18.39 -3.29
C TYR A 395 -36.10 17.88 -1.98
N LYS A 396 -34.79 17.60 -1.96
CA LYS A 396 -34.11 17.07 -0.78
C LYS A 396 -33.88 18.18 0.25
N ASN A 397 -34.60 18.09 1.35
CA ASN A 397 -34.58 19.08 2.42
C ASN A 397 -33.48 18.75 3.45
N PHE A 398 -32.62 19.72 3.77
CA PHE A 398 -31.48 19.54 4.69
C PHE A 398 -31.72 20.17 6.07
N CYS A 399 -32.87 20.83 6.27
CA CYS A 399 -33.30 21.32 7.56
C CYS A 399 -33.46 20.14 8.54
N SER A 400 -32.79 20.20 9.70
CA SER A 400 -32.81 19.14 10.72
C SER A 400 -34.19 18.86 11.28
N GLU A 401 -35.07 19.87 11.27
CA GLU A 401 -36.41 19.82 11.87
C GLU A 401 -37.44 19.11 10.97
N GLN A 402 -37.17 18.96 9.66
CA GLN A 402 -38.10 18.38 8.68
C GLN A 402 -37.69 16.98 8.17
N ARG A 403 -36.70 16.32 8.79
CA ARG A 403 -36.37 14.93 8.42
C ARG A 403 -37.51 13.99 8.78
N GLN A 404 -38.00 13.24 7.79
CA GLN A 404 -39.06 12.25 7.95
C GLN A 404 -38.64 11.22 9.02
N LYS A 405 -39.37 11.19 10.15
CA LYS A 405 -39.09 10.27 11.26
C LYS A 405 -39.37 8.85 10.79
N TYR A 406 -38.32 8.05 10.62
CA TYR A 406 -38.48 6.63 10.32
C TYR A 406 -39.10 5.93 11.53
N ILE A 407 -40.16 5.16 11.28
CA ILE A 407 -40.74 4.29 12.30
C ILE A 407 -39.71 3.21 12.64
N LYS A 408 -39.41 3.05 13.92
CA LYS A 408 -38.40 2.10 14.39
C LYS A 408 -38.99 0.69 14.48
N CYS A 409 -38.16 -0.29 14.18
CA CYS A 409 -38.44 -1.70 14.40
C CYS A 409 -38.47 -1.96 15.91
N GLU A 410 -39.59 -2.45 16.40
CA GLU A 410 -39.82 -2.70 17.84
C GLU A 410 -38.79 -3.67 18.45
N GLN A 411 -38.22 -4.58 17.66
CA GLN A 411 -37.25 -5.55 18.16
C GLN A 411 -35.80 -5.04 18.29
N CYS A 412 -35.41 -3.95 17.62
CA CYS A 412 -34.00 -3.55 17.60
C CYS A 412 -33.73 -2.06 17.36
N GLY A 413 -34.77 -1.22 17.27
CA GLY A 413 -34.63 0.22 17.07
C GLY A 413 -34.22 0.66 15.66
N ASN A 414 -33.83 -0.26 14.77
CA ASN A 414 -33.47 0.04 13.38
C ASN A 414 -34.70 0.46 12.55
N PRO A 415 -34.54 1.21 11.45
CA PRO A 415 -35.66 1.59 10.59
C PRO A 415 -36.46 0.37 10.09
N LYS A 416 -37.79 0.42 10.28
CA LYS A 416 -38.74 -0.58 9.80
C LYS A 416 -38.84 -0.55 8.27
N GLY A 417 -39.07 -1.72 7.66
CA GLY A 417 -39.40 -1.80 6.24
C GLY A 417 -40.82 -1.26 6.00
N ASN A 418 -40.96 -0.25 5.13
CA ASN A 418 -42.27 0.29 4.78
C ASN A 418 -43.13 -0.81 4.12
N LYS A 419 -44.22 -1.20 4.79
CA LYS A 419 -45.14 -2.30 4.43
C LYS A 419 -44.64 -3.73 4.72
N CYS A 420 -43.58 -3.89 5.51
CA CYS A 420 -43.18 -5.22 5.99
C CYS A 420 -44.35 -5.89 6.73
N VAL A 421 -44.67 -7.13 6.36
CA VAL A 421 -45.79 -7.89 6.95
C VAL A 421 -45.66 -8.08 8.47
N PHE A 422 -44.44 -8.07 9.00
CA PHE A 422 -44.16 -8.20 10.43
C PHE A 422 -43.92 -6.86 11.13
N ASN A 423 -43.96 -5.75 10.40
CA ASN A 423 -43.59 -4.42 10.90
C ASN A 423 -42.15 -4.32 11.46
N LEU A 424 -41.22 -5.15 10.96
CA LEU A 424 -39.83 -5.21 11.43
C LEU A 424 -38.84 -4.63 10.40
N CYS A 425 -37.59 -4.44 10.81
CA CYS A 425 -36.48 -4.23 9.87
C CYS A 425 -36.15 -5.53 9.13
N ARG A 426 -35.39 -5.47 8.03
CA ARG A 426 -35.07 -6.64 7.19
C ARG A 426 -34.46 -7.81 7.98
N ALA A 427 -33.51 -7.54 8.88
CA ALA A 427 -32.83 -8.58 9.64
C ALA A 427 -33.76 -9.29 10.64
N CYS A 428 -34.54 -8.51 11.40
CA CYS A 428 -35.53 -9.06 12.34
C CYS A 428 -36.68 -9.76 11.61
N CYS A 429 -37.15 -9.18 10.51
CA CYS A 429 -38.14 -9.79 9.62
C CYS A 429 -37.65 -11.14 9.08
N LYS A 430 -36.39 -11.26 8.65
CA LYS A 430 -35.83 -12.53 8.14
C LYS A 430 -35.86 -13.63 9.20
N ARG A 431 -35.49 -13.33 10.44
CA ARG A 431 -35.53 -14.29 11.55
C ARG A 431 -36.96 -14.74 11.86
N LYS A 432 -37.91 -13.79 11.95
CA LYS A 432 -39.32 -14.08 12.23
C LYS A 432 -39.98 -14.86 11.09
N ALA A 433 -39.79 -14.42 9.85
CA ALA A 433 -40.32 -15.06 8.65
C ALA A 433 -39.79 -16.49 8.46
N LEU A 434 -38.54 -16.77 8.82
CA LEU A 434 -37.99 -18.13 8.80
C LEU A 434 -38.64 -19.01 9.87
N LYS A 435 -38.82 -18.48 11.10
CA LYS A 435 -39.43 -19.23 12.22
C LYS A 435 -40.90 -19.53 11.96
N GLU A 436 -41.63 -18.58 11.39
CA GLU A 436 -43.08 -18.70 11.12
C GLU A 436 -43.37 -19.27 9.73
N VAL A 437 -42.34 -19.63 8.96
CA VAL A 437 -42.44 -20.14 7.57
C VAL A 437 -43.39 -19.26 6.75
N ALA A 438 -43.06 -17.98 6.69
CA ALA A 438 -43.92 -16.93 6.16
C ALA A 438 -43.17 -16.08 5.14
N ASP A 439 -43.93 -15.47 4.23
CA ASP A 439 -43.38 -14.63 3.16
C ASP A 439 -43.49 -13.15 3.50
N CYS A 440 -42.51 -12.37 3.05
CA CYS A 440 -42.50 -10.92 3.18
C CYS A 440 -42.02 -10.31 1.87
N LEU A 441 -42.96 -9.79 1.08
CA LEU A 441 -42.70 -9.18 -0.22
C LEU A 441 -41.81 -7.94 -0.11
N THR A 442 -42.00 -7.12 0.93
CA THR A 442 -41.19 -5.91 1.18
C THR A 442 -39.70 -6.20 1.36
N HIS A 443 -39.35 -7.37 1.92
CA HIS A 443 -37.96 -7.76 2.13
C HIS A 443 -37.52 -8.91 1.20
N HIS A 444 -38.37 -9.28 0.24
CA HIS A 444 -38.19 -10.39 -0.70
C HIS A 444 -37.82 -11.71 -0.02
N LEU A 445 -38.57 -12.06 1.04
CA LEU A 445 -38.42 -13.32 1.77
C LEU A 445 -39.57 -14.24 1.36
N MET A 446 -39.26 -15.42 0.84
CA MET A 446 -40.26 -16.36 0.30
C MET A 446 -40.14 -17.74 0.99
N PHE A 447 -40.14 -17.78 2.32
CA PHE A 447 -39.96 -19.02 3.08
C PHE A 447 -41.17 -19.97 3.01
N LYS A 448 -42.40 -19.44 3.03
CA LYS A 448 -43.64 -20.20 2.86
C LYS A 448 -43.73 -20.79 1.46
N THR A 449 -43.61 -19.94 0.44
CA THR A 449 -43.66 -20.38 -0.97
C THR A 449 -42.60 -21.44 -1.28
N LYS A 450 -41.37 -21.29 -0.75
CA LYS A 450 -40.30 -22.30 -0.93
C LYS A 450 -40.53 -23.58 -0.13
N ALA A 451 -41.24 -23.54 0.99
CA ALA A 451 -41.61 -24.73 1.75
C ALA A 451 -42.74 -25.50 1.06
N GLU A 452 -43.73 -24.79 0.50
CA GLU A 452 -44.84 -25.36 -0.25
C GLU A 452 -44.38 -26.00 -1.57
N LYS A 453 -43.50 -25.34 -2.33
CA LYS A 453 -42.88 -25.93 -3.53
C LYS A 453 -42.09 -27.22 -3.24
N ARG A 454 -41.37 -27.26 -2.12
CA ARG A 454 -40.63 -28.47 -1.69
C ARG A 454 -41.56 -29.62 -1.29
N LYS A 455 -42.73 -29.32 -0.72
CA LYS A 455 -43.76 -30.33 -0.43
C LYS A 455 -44.47 -30.82 -1.71
N ALA A 456 -44.54 -30.00 -2.75
CA ALA A 456 -45.16 -30.33 -4.02
C ALA A 456 -44.25 -31.09 -5.01
N GLY A 457 -43.00 -31.42 -4.63
CA GLY A 457 -42.10 -32.26 -5.45
C GLY A 457 -41.58 -31.62 -6.74
N VAL A 458 -41.62 -30.29 -6.87
CA VAL A 458 -41.14 -29.58 -8.07
C VAL A 458 -39.68 -29.16 -7.87
N GLU A 459 -38.73 -29.76 -8.60
CA GLU A 459 -37.34 -29.29 -8.66
C GLU A 459 -37.23 -28.00 -9.50
N GLU A 460 -36.51 -26.99 -9.00
CA GLU A 460 -36.26 -25.73 -9.73
C GLU A 460 -35.06 -25.88 -10.69
N GLY A 461 -35.34 -25.89 -11.99
CA GLY A 461 -34.38 -25.52 -13.04
C GLY A 461 -34.11 -24.02 -13.02
N LYS A 462 -32.83 -23.64 -13.21
CA LYS A 462 -32.32 -22.27 -13.28
C LYS A 462 -33.15 -21.38 -14.21
N LEU A 463 -33.59 -20.24 -13.70
CA LEU A 463 -34.00 -19.06 -14.48
C LEU A 463 -33.45 -17.80 -13.79
N ASP A 464 -32.20 -17.47 -14.13
CA ASP A 464 -31.68 -16.11 -14.05
C ASP A 464 -31.89 -15.47 -15.42
N ALA A 465 -32.91 -14.61 -15.53
CA ALA A 465 -32.93 -13.41 -16.38
C ALA A 465 -34.31 -12.76 -16.32
N VAL A 466 -34.36 -11.52 -15.82
CA VAL A 466 -35.42 -10.56 -16.21
C VAL A 466 -34.71 -9.49 -17.03
N PRO A 467 -35.07 -9.28 -18.31
CA PRO A 467 -34.76 -8.05 -19.00
C PRO A 467 -35.86 -7.02 -18.76
N GLU A 468 -35.48 -5.79 -18.46
CA GLU A 468 -36.35 -4.63 -18.56
C GLU A 468 -36.57 -4.24 -20.03
N GLY A 469 -37.84 -4.04 -20.42
CA GLY A 469 -38.24 -2.82 -21.12
C GLY A 469 -38.38 -2.80 -22.65
N ARG A 470 -39.63 -3.02 -23.09
CA ARG A 470 -40.41 -2.25 -24.09
C ARG A 470 -40.19 -2.41 -25.61
N ASN A 471 -41.35 -2.73 -26.23
CA ASN A 471 -41.96 -2.25 -27.49
C ASN A 471 -41.79 -3.04 -28.80
N GLY A 472 -42.95 -3.30 -29.45
CA GLY A 472 -43.13 -3.52 -30.91
C GLY A 472 -43.24 -4.99 -31.32
N THR A 473 -44.40 -5.64 -31.26
CA THR A 473 -45.44 -5.77 -32.32
C THR A 473 -44.95 -6.33 -33.68
N LEU A 474 -45.69 -7.36 -34.16
CA LEU A 474 -45.82 -7.90 -35.53
C LEU A 474 -44.77 -8.95 -35.98
N VAL A 475 -45.10 -10.25 -36.05
CA VAL A 475 -45.86 -11.03 -37.07
C VAL A 475 -44.93 -11.70 -38.10
N ASN A 476 -45.07 -13.02 -38.20
CA ASN A 476 -44.83 -13.98 -39.30
C ASN A 476 -43.75 -13.71 -40.36
N GLY A 477 -42.98 -14.75 -40.70
CA GLY A 477 -42.47 -14.87 -42.07
C GLY A 477 -41.25 -15.76 -42.22
N THR A 478 -41.48 -16.93 -42.80
CA THR A 478 -40.51 -17.88 -43.36
C THR A 478 -39.57 -17.28 -44.42
N ALA A 479 -38.42 -17.93 -44.57
CA ALA A 479 -37.74 -18.29 -45.83
C ALA A 479 -36.38 -17.61 -46.16
N THR A 480 -35.41 -18.52 -46.41
CA THR A 480 -34.39 -18.54 -47.48
C THR A 480 -33.18 -17.58 -47.46
N ILE A 481 -32.02 -18.23 -47.29
CA ILE A 481 -30.65 -18.01 -47.85
C ILE A 481 -30.75 -17.69 -49.38
N PRO A 482 -29.86 -16.96 -50.12
CA PRO A 482 -28.37 -16.98 -50.07
C PRO A 482 -27.57 -15.68 -50.41
N THR A 483 -26.25 -15.80 -50.16
CA THR A 483 -25.08 -15.35 -50.95
C THR A 483 -24.70 -13.87 -51.12
N ASP A 484 -23.45 -13.62 -50.69
CA ASP A 484 -22.29 -13.15 -51.49
C ASP A 484 -21.71 -11.75 -51.29
N SER A 485 -20.38 -11.73 -51.48
CA SER A 485 -19.46 -10.63 -51.79
C SER A 485 -18.87 -9.78 -50.63
N GLN A 486 -17.64 -10.18 -50.24
CA GLN A 486 -16.52 -9.28 -49.93
C GLN A 486 -16.05 -8.53 -51.20
N PRO A 487 -14.97 -7.73 -51.17
CA PRO A 487 -14.61 -6.60 -50.29
C PRO A 487 -14.24 -5.36 -51.15
N GLN A 488 -13.96 -4.19 -50.57
CA GLN A 488 -12.88 -3.34 -51.11
C GLN A 488 -12.43 -2.23 -50.15
N THR A 489 -11.11 -2.15 -50.08
CA THR A 489 -10.24 -1.13 -49.51
C THR A 489 -10.31 0.19 -50.27
N ARG A 490 -9.99 1.31 -49.61
CA ARG A 490 -9.33 2.44 -50.28
C ARG A 490 -8.45 3.24 -49.34
N GLU A 491 -7.24 3.46 -49.84
CA GLU A 491 -6.08 4.16 -49.31
C GLU A 491 -6.12 5.69 -49.48
N GLN A 492 -5.30 6.33 -48.62
CA GLN A 492 -4.39 7.46 -48.86
C GLN A 492 -4.89 8.86 -49.27
N GLY A 493 -4.23 9.85 -48.65
CA GLY A 493 -4.22 11.26 -49.06
C GLY A 493 -3.29 12.09 -48.16
N GLU A 494 -2.03 12.24 -48.56
CA GLU A 494 -1.03 13.18 -48.03
C GLU A 494 -1.42 14.64 -48.29
N ALA A 495 -0.95 15.58 -47.44
CA ALA A 495 -0.69 16.97 -47.85
C ALA A 495 0.35 17.63 -46.93
N GLN A 496 1.42 18.15 -47.57
CA GLN A 496 2.49 18.96 -46.99
C GLN A 496 2.16 20.46 -46.96
N SER A 497 3.00 21.20 -46.24
CA SER A 497 3.38 22.63 -46.35
C SER A 497 2.68 23.63 -45.40
N ARG A 498 3.47 24.27 -44.52
CA ARG A 498 4.07 25.60 -44.75
C ARG A 498 4.84 26.08 -43.52
N SER A 499 6.05 26.56 -43.79
CA SER A 499 6.92 27.35 -42.92
C SER A 499 6.50 28.82 -42.93
N VAL A 500 6.60 29.49 -41.78
CA VAL A 500 6.74 30.96 -41.69
C VAL A 500 7.68 31.26 -40.52
N GLY A 501 8.76 31.98 -40.81
CA GLY A 501 9.73 32.45 -39.83
C GLY A 501 9.34 33.80 -39.20
N GLY A 502 9.95 34.09 -38.06
CA GLY A 502 9.92 35.39 -37.38
C GLY A 502 11.24 35.59 -36.62
N ILE A 503 11.88 36.73 -36.86
CA ILE A 503 13.26 37.12 -36.52
C ILE A 503 13.19 38.31 -35.51
N PHE A 504 13.91 38.16 -34.38
CA PHE A 504 14.54 39.17 -33.46
C PHE A 504 13.67 40.15 -32.61
N PRO A 505 14.22 40.81 -31.55
CA PRO A 505 15.59 40.80 -30.96
C PRO A 505 15.65 40.57 -29.41
N PRO A 506 16.86 40.56 -28.79
CA PRO A 506 17.07 40.34 -27.35
C PRO A 506 17.20 41.65 -26.55
N LEU A 507 16.82 41.61 -25.26
CA LEU A 507 17.19 42.62 -24.27
C LEU A 507 17.89 41.96 -23.09
N GLY A 508 19.15 42.36 -22.88
CA GLY A 508 19.92 42.04 -21.68
C GLY A 508 19.55 42.93 -20.50
N GLY A 509 20.06 42.57 -19.32
CA GLY A 509 19.92 43.36 -18.11
C GLY A 509 20.37 42.58 -16.88
N ALA A 510 21.66 42.63 -16.61
CA ALA A 510 22.27 42.16 -15.37
C ALA A 510 21.67 42.88 -14.15
N SER A 511 21.52 42.15 -13.04
CA SER A 511 21.63 42.76 -11.71
C SER A 511 22.38 41.81 -10.80
N THR A 512 23.62 42.20 -10.54
CA THR A 512 24.47 41.74 -9.46
C THR A 512 23.92 42.31 -8.15
N SER A 513 23.67 41.46 -7.16
CA SER A 513 23.69 41.89 -5.76
C SER A 513 24.51 40.88 -4.97
N GLY A 514 25.72 41.31 -4.61
CA GLY A 514 26.58 40.58 -3.71
C GLY A 514 26.05 40.69 -2.28
N ARG A 515 26.19 39.60 -1.53
CA ARG A 515 26.34 39.65 -0.08
C ARG A 515 27.39 38.63 0.35
N VAL A 516 28.59 39.19 0.57
CA VAL A 516 29.45 39.00 1.75
C VAL A 516 29.55 37.56 2.28
N HIS A 517 30.68 36.94 1.94
CA HIS A 517 31.35 35.91 2.74
C HIS A 517 31.54 36.39 4.18
N MET A 518 31.11 35.58 5.15
CA MET A 518 31.73 35.56 6.47
C MET A 518 32.32 34.18 6.69
N ASP A 519 33.64 34.15 6.67
CA ASP A 519 34.46 33.04 7.12
C ASP A 519 34.34 32.90 8.64
N PHE A 520 34.06 31.69 9.10
CA PHE A 520 34.42 31.27 10.45
C PHE A 520 35.36 30.07 10.34
N HIS A 521 36.65 30.37 10.48
CA HIS A 521 37.66 29.39 10.86
C HIS A 521 37.43 29.01 12.33
N SER A 522 37.41 27.71 12.60
CA SER A 522 37.93 27.16 13.86
C SER A 522 38.51 25.78 13.60
N ASP A 523 39.82 25.76 13.39
CA ASP A 523 40.68 24.61 13.53
C ASP A 523 40.73 24.19 15.01
N VAL A 524 40.46 22.92 15.30
CA VAL A 524 41.16 22.18 16.37
C VAL A 524 41.39 20.75 15.88
N ALA A 525 42.67 20.37 15.88
CA ALA A 525 43.25 19.12 15.42
C ALA A 525 43.05 17.95 16.42
N PRO A 526 43.43 16.71 16.05
CA PRO A 526 42.94 15.46 16.66
C PRO A 526 43.85 14.93 17.79
N LEU A 527 43.27 14.08 18.65
CA LEU A 527 44.01 13.22 19.56
C LEU A 527 43.87 11.75 19.12
N GLU A 528 44.99 11.18 18.69
CA GLU A 528 45.23 9.74 18.62
C GLU A 528 45.52 9.18 20.01
N GLY A 529 45.19 7.89 20.25
CA GLY A 529 45.82 7.12 21.33
C GLY A 529 44.99 5.99 21.93
N ALA A 530 44.99 4.84 21.25
CA ALA A 530 45.11 3.46 21.75
C ALA A 530 44.35 2.96 23.01
N GLY A 531 43.76 1.76 22.89
CA GLY A 531 43.70 0.80 24.01
C GLY A 531 42.45 -0.07 24.12
N GLU A 532 42.50 -1.24 23.48
CA GLU A 532 42.07 -2.56 23.99
C GLU A 532 40.60 -2.81 24.46
N ASN A 533 39.95 -3.72 23.72
CA ASN A 533 38.87 -4.62 24.15
C ASN A 533 39.32 -5.52 25.32
N PRO A 534 38.41 -5.94 26.24
CA PRO A 534 37.68 -7.19 25.97
C PRO A 534 36.25 -7.31 26.53
N SER A 535 35.46 -8.11 25.79
CA SER A 535 34.37 -9.04 26.16
C SER A 535 33.78 -9.05 27.59
N LEU A 536 32.45 -9.05 27.67
CA LEU A 536 31.55 -9.75 28.62
C LEU A 536 30.13 -9.59 28.04
N LEU A 537 29.42 -10.60 27.51
CA LEU A 537 28.87 -11.82 28.13
C LEU A 537 28.24 -11.59 29.51
N ASP A 538 26.96 -11.99 29.58
CA ASP A 538 26.05 -12.05 30.74
C ASP A 538 25.36 -10.74 31.19
N LEU A 539 24.20 -10.45 30.57
CA LEU A 539 22.86 -10.38 31.21
C LEU A 539 21.74 -10.07 30.22
#